data_AF-A0A3B1BJB9-F1
#
_entry.id   AF-A0A3B1BJB9-F1
#
_cell.length_a   1.000
_cell.length_b   1.000
_cell.length_c   1.000
_cell.angle_alpha   90.00
_cell.angle_beta   90.00
_cell.angle_gamma   90.00
#
_symmetry.space_group_name_H-M   'P 1'
#
loop_
_entity.id
_entity.type
_entity.pdbx_description
1 polymer ?
#
loop_
_entity_poly.entity_id
_entity_poly.type
_entity_poly.pdbx_seq_one_letter_code
_entity_poly.pdbx_strand_id
1 'polypeptide(L)'
;MLYLPHPHQVTHTPWKKGKLIGQKLPLKLREIWSIWIRLQLANNIRDRALFNMAIDSKLCCCDLVKLQVRDVTHGTQILSRAMIMQQKAHQPVQF
;
A
#
# COMPACT_ATOMS: atom_id res chain seq x y z
N MET A 1 0.52 43.53 15.53
CA MET A 1 -0.25 42.29 15.31
C MET A 1 -0.05 41.88 13.86
N LEU A 2 1.02 41.12 13.57
CA LEU A 2 1.39 40.73 12.22
C LEU A 2 0.65 39.44 11.87
N TYR A 3 -0.27 39.50 10.91
CA TYR A 3 -0.92 38.31 10.36
C TYR A 3 0.12 37.55 9.51
N LEU A 4 0.62 36.43 10.02
CA LEU A 4 1.36 35.48 9.20
C LEU A 4 0.37 34.81 8.22
N PRO A 5 0.60 34.87 6.90
CA PRO A 5 -0.27 34.18 5.95
C PRO A 5 -0.16 32.67 6.20
N HIS A 6 -1.32 32.03 6.44
CA HIS A 6 -1.40 30.58 6.49
C HIS A 6 -0.87 30.00 5.17
N PRO A 7 0.02 29.00 5.20
CA PRO A 7 0.51 28.41 3.96
C PRO A 7 -0.67 27.86 3.17
N HIS A 8 -0.84 28.37 1.94
CA HIS A 8 -1.80 27.85 0.99
C HIS A 8 -1.58 26.35 0.82
N GLN A 9 -2.54 25.54 1.27
CA GLN A 9 -2.53 24.10 1.02
C GLN A 9 -2.57 23.89 -0.50
N VAL A 10 -1.45 23.45 -1.08
CA VAL A 10 -1.40 23.05 -2.48
C VAL A 10 -2.35 21.87 -2.65
N THR A 11 -3.50 22.11 -3.27
CA THR A 11 -4.47 21.06 -3.57
C THR A 11 -3.89 20.17 -4.66
N HIS A 12 -3.22 19.08 -4.24
CA HIS A 12 -2.69 18.09 -5.17
C HIS A 12 -3.84 17.40 -5.90
N THR A 13 -4.12 17.86 -7.12
CA THR A 13 -5.12 17.23 -7.98
C THR A 13 -4.51 15.94 -8.55
N PRO A 14 -5.10 14.76 -8.30
CA PRO A 14 -4.57 13.51 -8.84
C PRO A 14 -4.52 13.55 -10.38
N TRP A 15 -3.43 13.06 -10.97
CA TRP A 15 -3.20 13.07 -12.43
C TRP A 15 -4.33 12.43 -13.27
N LYS A 16 -5.12 11.56 -12.63
CA LYS A 16 -6.25 10.81 -13.20
C LYS A 16 -7.62 11.41 -12.92
N LYS A 17 -7.74 12.53 -12.19
CA LYS A 17 -9.03 13.13 -11.84
C LYS A 17 -9.75 13.57 -13.11
N GLY A 18 -11.00 13.11 -13.30
CA GLY A 18 -11.82 13.44 -14.48
C GLY A 18 -11.43 12.71 -15.77
N LYS A 19 -10.46 11.79 -15.74
CA LYS A 19 -10.06 11.00 -16.92
C LYS A 19 -10.60 9.57 -16.80
N LEU A 20 -11.36 9.12 -17.81
CA LEU A 20 -11.75 7.71 -17.91
C LEU A 20 -10.53 6.92 -18.39
N ILE A 21 -9.81 6.31 -17.45
CA ILE A 21 -8.69 5.42 -17.75
C ILE A 21 -9.28 4.04 -17.94
N GLY A 22 -9.06 3.44 -19.11
CA GLY A 22 -9.48 2.07 -19.40
C GLY A 22 -8.82 1.05 -18.47
N GLN A 23 -9.21 -0.22 -18.64
CA GLN A 23 -8.65 -1.32 -17.85
C GLN A 23 -7.13 -1.41 -18.04
N LYS A 24 -6.38 -1.44 -16.94
CA LYS A 24 -4.96 -1.78 -16.97
C LYS A 24 -4.80 -3.30 -17.02
N LEU A 25 -3.88 -3.77 -17.86
CA LEU A 25 -3.52 -5.18 -17.90
C LEU A 25 -2.91 -5.62 -16.55
N PRO A 26 -3.24 -6.84 -16.07
CA PRO A 26 -2.57 -7.40 -14.91
C PRO A 26 -1.10 -7.67 -15.20
N LEU A 27 -0.27 -7.66 -14.17
CA LEU A 27 1.15 -7.99 -14.28
C LEU A 27 1.33 -9.46 -14.69
N LYS A 28 2.26 -9.71 -15.61
CA LYS A 28 2.68 -11.06 -15.99
C LYS A 28 3.60 -11.63 -14.91
N LEU A 29 3.65 -12.96 -14.80
CA LEU A 29 4.52 -13.65 -13.84
C LEU A 29 5.98 -13.20 -13.96
N ARG A 30 6.51 -13.06 -15.20
CA ARG A 30 7.87 -12.57 -15.44
C ARG A 30 8.10 -11.15 -14.91
N GLU A 31 7.09 -10.28 -14.97
CA GLU A 31 7.18 -8.90 -14.46
C GLU A 31 7.20 -8.89 -12.93
N ILE A 32 6.37 -9.72 -12.29
CA ILE A 32 6.37 -9.92 -10.83
C ILE A 32 7.75 -10.37 -10.35
N TRP A 33 8.33 -11.40 -10.99
CA TRP A 33 9.69 -11.86 -10.70
C TRP A 33 10.74 -10.79 -10.91
N SER A 34 10.64 -10.02 -12.00
CA SER A 34 11.58 -8.95 -12.29
C SER A 34 11.56 -7.85 -11.23
N ILE A 35 10.37 -7.49 -10.71
CA ILE A 35 10.23 -6.51 -9.62
C ILE A 35 10.84 -7.07 -8.33
N TRP A 36 10.51 -8.31 -7.97
CA TRP A 36 11.02 -8.95 -6.76
C TRP A 36 12.56 -9.03 -6.72
N ILE A 37 13.19 -9.45 -7.83
CA ILE A 37 14.65 -9.54 -7.95
C ILE A 37 15.28 -8.15 -7.81
N ARG A 38 14.72 -7.12 -8.44
CA ARG A 38 15.24 -5.75 -8.33
C ARG A 38 15.18 -5.24 -6.89
N LEU A 39 14.11 -5.51 -6.16
CA LEU A 39 13.98 -5.15 -4.74
C LEU A 39 14.97 -5.92 -3.85
N GLN A 40 15.23 -7.20 -4.15
CA GLN A 40 16.26 -7.99 -3.48
C GLN A 40 17.66 -7.42 -3.72
N LEU A 41 18.02 -7.13 -4.97
CA LEU A 41 19.34 -6.61 -5.32
C LEU A 41 19.59 -5.22 -4.72
N ALA A 42 18.55 -4.40 -4.58
CA ALA A 42 18.62 -3.11 -3.92
C ALA A 42 18.67 -3.20 -2.38
N ASN A 43 18.62 -4.41 -1.80
CA ASN A 43 18.51 -4.65 -0.36
C ASN A 43 17.38 -3.86 0.33
N ASN A 44 16.29 -3.58 -0.41
CA ASN A 44 15.16 -2.81 0.10
C ASN A 44 14.15 -3.74 0.77
N ILE A 45 14.46 -4.13 2.01
CA ILE A 45 13.72 -5.15 2.76
C ILE A 45 12.25 -4.74 2.94
N ARG A 46 11.99 -3.47 3.27
CA ARG A 46 10.63 -2.96 3.51
C ARG A 46 9.79 -3.07 2.25
N ASP A 47 10.28 -2.56 1.13
CA ASP A 47 9.49 -2.53 -0.10
C ASP A 47 9.33 -3.94 -0.69
N ARG A 48 10.32 -4.83 -0.51
CA ARG A 48 10.18 -6.26 -0.83
C ARG A 48 9.11 -6.95 0.03
N ALA A 49 9.06 -6.66 1.33
CA ALA A 49 8.04 -7.19 2.22
C ALA A 49 6.63 -6.69 1.85
N LEU A 50 6.49 -5.39 1.58
CA LEU A 50 5.23 -4.80 1.12
C LEU A 50 4.80 -5.38 -0.24
N PHE A 51 5.73 -5.61 -1.17
CA PHE A 51 5.43 -6.21 -2.47
C PHE A 51 4.87 -7.63 -2.32
N ASN A 52 5.52 -8.47 -1.50
CA ASN A 52 5.00 -9.82 -1.20
C ASN A 52 3.62 -9.73 -0.53
N MET A 53 3.48 -8.88 0.48
CA MET A 53 2.23 -8.71 1.21
C MET A 53 1.08 -8.23 0.30
N ALA A 54 1.36 -7.36 -0.68
CA ALA A 54 0.37 -6.89 -1.66
C ALA A 54 -0.20 -8.04 -2.51
N ILE A 55 0.67 -8.98 -2.92
CA ILE A 55 0.30 -10.13 -3.74
C ILE A 55 -0.55 -11.11 -2.93
N ASP A 56 -0.13 -11.39 -1.69
CA ASP A 56 -0.78 -12.37 -0.83
C ASP A 56 -2.16 -11.88 -0.33
N SER A 57 -2.24 -10.61 0.11
CA SER A 57 -3.43 -10.06 0.77
C SER A 57 -4.42 -9.38 -0.17
N LYS A 58 -3.98 -8.93 -1.35
CA LYS A 58 -4.76 -8.11 -2.30
C LYS A 58 -5.36 -6.84 -1.68
N LEU A 59 -4.75 -6.32 -0.62
CA LEU A 59 -5.18 -5.06 0.00
C LEU A 59 -4.99 -3.88 -0.95
N CYS A 60 -5.80 -2.83 -0.76
CA CYS A 60 -5.58 -1.58 -1.45
C CYS A 60 -4.25 -0.97 -0.99
N CYS A 61 -3.49 -0.36 -1.91
CA CYS A 61 -2.19 0.24 -1.56
C CYS A 61 -2.27 1.21 -0.38
N CYS A 62 -3.35 1.98 -0.22
CA CYS A 62 -3.48 2.93 0.89
C CYS A 62 -3.59 2.25 2.26
N ASP A 63 -4.17 1.05 2.31
CA ASP A 63 -4.27 0.25 3.53
C ASP A 63 -2.95 -0.48 3.77
N LEU A 64 -2.40 -1.09 2.73
CA LEU A 64 -1.13 -1.83 2.76
C LEU A 64 0.05 -0.98 3.30
N VAL A 65 0.22 0.25 2.78
CA VAL A 65 1.34 1.12 3.22
C VAL A 65 1.19 1.66 4.64
N LYS A 66 0.01 1.49 5.25
CA LYS A 66 -0.28 1.89 6.63
C LYS A 66 -0.27 0.72 7.62
N LEU A 67 -0.09 -0.52 7.14
CA LEU A 67 0.05 -1.69 8.01
C LEU A 67 1.20 -1.49 9.00
N GLN A 68 0.94 -1.89 10.23
CA GLN A 68 1.89 -1.90 11.32
C GLN A 68 2.18 -3.34 11.75
N VAL A 69 3.31 -3.55 12.42
CA VAL A 69 3.68 -4.88 12.95
C VAL A 69 2.57 -5.45 13.83
N ARG A 70 1.96 -4.63 14.69
CA ARG A 70 0.85 -5.05 15.56
C ARG A 70 -0.40 -5.54 14.81
N ASP A 71 -0.55 -5.21 13.53
CA ASP A 71 -1.70 -5.65 12.73
C ASP A 71 -1.54 -7.10 12.26
N VAL A 72 -0.30 -7.63 12.28
CA VAL A 72 0.06 -8.98 11.80
C VAL A 72 0.72 -9.85 12.90
N THR A 73 0.88 -9.34 14.12
CA THR A 73 1.51 -10.06 15.24
C THR A 73 0.69 -9.94 16.51
N HIS A 74 0.77 -10.96 17.37
CA HIS A 74 0.29 -10.92 18.74
C HIS A 74 1.44 -11.32 19.69
N GLY A 75 1.90 -10.37 20.51
CA GLY A 75 3.08 -10.54 21.34
C GLY A 75 4.34 -10.79 20.48
N THR A 76 4.99 -11.93 20.69
CA THR A 76 6.16 -12.37 19.90
C THR A 76 5.81 -13.31 18.74
N GLN A 77 4.52 -13.58 18.52
CA GLN A 77 4.05 -14.52 17.51
C GLN A 77 3.44 -13.80 16.31
N ILE A 78 3.68 -14.33 15.11
CA ILE A 78 3.03 -13.89 13.88
C ILE A 78 1.64 -14.55 13.82
N LEU A 79 0.63 -13.76 13.45
CA LEU A 79 -0.74 -14.26 13.28
C LEU A 79 -0.81 -15.17 12.04
N SER A 80 -1.60 -16.25 12.13
CA SER A 80 -1.91 -17.09 10.97
C SER A 80 -2.77 -16.36 9.93
N ARG A 81 -3.59 -15.40 10.40
CA ARG A 81 -4.42 -14.49 9.61
C ARG A 81 -4.48 -13.13 10.28
N ALA A 82 -4.29 -12.07 9.51
CA ALA A 82 -4.45 -10.70 9.97
C ALA A 82 -5.83 -10.17 9.59
N MET A 83 -6.31 -9.16 10.32
CA MET A 83 -7.59 -8.51 10.02
C MET A 83 -7.43 -7.00 10.12
N ILE A 84 -7.87 -6.27 9.09
CA ILE A 84 -7.88 -4.80 9.10
C ILE A 84 -9.19 -4.24 8.58
N MET A 85 -9.49 -2.99 8.96
CA MET A 85 -10.59 -2.21 8.37
C MET A 85 -10.10 -1.51 7.10
N GLN A 86 -10.69 -1.82 5.95
CA GLN A 86 -10.36 -1.13 4.70
C GLN A 86 -10.87 0.30 4.69
N GLN A 87 -10.01 1.28 4.39
CA GLN A 87 -10.38 2.70 4.47
C GLN A 87 -11.46 3.10 3.48
N LYS A 88 -11.45 2.53 2.27
CA LYS A 88 -12.39 2.94 1.22
C LYS A 88 -13.79 2.36 1.43
N ALA A 89 -13.86 1.09 1.83
CA ALA A 89 -15.12 0.37 1.96
C ALA A 89 -15.68 0.37 3.38
N HIS A 90 -14.87 0.75 4.39
CA HIS A 90 -15.20 0.63 5.81
C HIS A 90 -15.64 -0.78 6.22
N GLN A 91 -15.03 -1.80 5.61
CA GLN A 91 -15.32 -3.20 5.89
C GLN A 91 -14.09 -3.91 6.48
N PRO A 92 -14.28 -4.80 7.48
CA PRO A 92 -13.21 -5.65 7.96
C PRO A 92 -12.86 -6.69 6.89
N VAL A 93 -11.57 -6.88 6.65
CA VAL A 93 -11.05 -7.90 5.75
C VAL A 93 -9.98 -8.71 6.47
N GLN A 94 -10.15 -10.02 6.44
CA GLN A 94 -9.15 -10.98 6.89
C GLN A 94 -8.30 -11.42 5.70
N PHE A 95 -6.98 -11.48 5.89
CA PHE A 95 -6.02 -11.95 4.88
C PHE A 95 -4.96 -12.86 5.52
#